data_AF-A0A5C4T6V9-F1
#
_entry.id   AF-A0A5C4T6V9-F1
#
_cell.length_a   1.000
_cell.length_b   1.000
_cell.length_c   1.000
_cell.angle_alpha   90.00
_cell.angle_beta   90.00
_cell.angle_gamma   90.00
#
_symmetry.space_group_name_H-M   'P 1'
#
loop_
_entity.id
_entity.type
_entity.pdbx_description
1 polymer ?
#
loop_
_entity_poly.entity_id
_entity_poly.type
_entity_poly.pdbx_seq_one_letter_code
_entity_poly.pdbx_strand_id
1 'polypeptide(L)' 'MSLIHEAIPIMYVFAGNNGSGKSTIRNLIVDRLRISVNIDPDALARGLHFVHPDEMR' A
#
# COMPACT_ATOMS: atom_id res chain seq x y z
N MET A 1 20.13 -28.93 -11.98
CA MET A 1 19.17 -28.76 -10.87
C MET A 1 19.19 -27.29 -10.48
N SER A 2 18.44 -26.43 -11.18
CA SER A 2 18.41 -25.00 -10.83
C SER A 2 17.68 -24.85 -9.51
N LEU A 3 18.32 -24.24 -8.50
CA LEU A 3 17.62 -23.71 -7.35
C LEU A 3 16.68 -22.62 -7.89
N ILE A 4 15.44 -22.98 -8.15
CA ILE A 4 14.37 -22.00 -8.22
C ILE A 4 14.27 -21.51 -6.77
N HIS A 5 14.84 -20.34 -6.50
CA HIS A 5 14.57 -19.63 -5.26
C HIS A 5 13.10 -19.27 -5.35
N GLU A 6 12.24 -20.07 -4.71
CA GLU A 6 10.81 -19.80 -4.69
C GLU A 6 10.63 -18.41 -4.07
N ALA A 7 10.18 -17.45 -4.87
CA ALA A 7 10.10 -16.06 -4.43
C ALA A 7 9.01 -15.98 -3.35
N ILE A 8 9.44 -15.87 -2.08
CA ILE A 8 8.52 -15.68 -0.97
C ILE A 8 7.89 -14.28 -1.13
N PRO A 9 6.56 -14.16 -1.20
CA PRO A 9 5.91 -12.86 -1.27
C PRO A 9 6.20 -12.06 0.00
N ILE A 10 6.58 -10.80 -0.15
CA ILE A 10 6.84 -9.89 0.97
C ILE A 10 5.85 -8.72 0.90
N MET A 11 5.21 -8.41 2.03
CA MET A 11 4.37 -7.23 2.21
C MET A 11 5.10 -6.20 3.08
N TYR A 12 5.19 -4.97 2.59
CA TYR A 12 5.71 -3.83 3.35
C TYR A 12 4.53 -2.98 3.84
N VAL A 13 4.41 -2.82 5.17
CA VAL A 13 3.36 -2.01 5.79
C VAL A 13 4.00 -0.78 6.45
N PHE A 14 3.61 0.41 5.99
CA PHE A 14 4.04 1.68 6.59
C PHE A 14 2.90 2.24 7.45
N ALA A 15 3.06 2.22 8.77
CA ALA A 15 2.05 2.67 9.73
C ALA A 15 2.54 3.87 10.57
N GLY A 16 1.61 4.67 11.10
CA GLY A 16 1.91 5.89 11.87
C GLY A 16 0.86 6.99 11.69
N ASN A 17 0.94 8.05 12.49
CA ASN A 17 -0.03 9.15 12.52
C ASN A 17 -0.08 9.95 11.20
N ASN A 18 -1.18 10.69 10.97
CA ASN A 18 -1.30 11.59 9.82
C ASN A 18 -0.21 12.67 9.89
N GLY A 19 0.45 12.94 8.75
CA GLY A 19 1.57 13.87 8.68
C GLY A 19 2.94 13.30 9.12
N SER A 20 3.04 12.04 9.56
CA SER A 20 4.30 11.46 10.06
C SER A 20 5.33 11.08 8.97
N GLY A 21 5.04 11.32 7.69
CA GLY A 21 5.96 11.04 6.58
C GLY A 21 5.96 9.59 6.05
N LYS A 22 4.92 8.79 6.34
CA LYS A 22 4.78 7.41 5.82
C LYS A 22 4.95 7.33 4.29
N SER A 23 4.22 8.17 3.56
CA SER A 23 4.28 8.24 2.09
C SER A 23 5.63 8.76 1.59
N THR A 24 6.30 9.60 2.37
CA THR A 24 7.66 10.08 2.08
C THR A 24 8.65 8.93 2.10
N ILE A 25 8.67 8.13 3.17
CA ILE A 25 9.54 6.96 3.28
C ILE A 25 9.23 5.94 2.19
N ARG A 26 7.94 5.64 1.96
CA ARG A 26 7.50 4.77 0.87
C ARG A 26 8.12 5.21 -0.46
N ASN A 27 7.99 6.49 -0.83
CA ASN A 27 8.50 7.01 -2.10
C ASN A 27 10.04 6.93 -2.19
N LEU A 28 10.77 7.02 -1.09
CA LEU A 28 12.23 6.91 -1.09
C LEU A 28 12.74 5.48 -1.33
N ILE A 29 11.95 4.47 -0.95
CA ILE A 29 12.40 3.06 -0.99
C ILE A 29 11.64 2.18 -1.98
N VAL A 30 10.47 2.60 -2.47
CA VAL A 30 9.61 1.83 -3.38
C VAL A 30 10.35 1.36 -4.64
N ASP A 31 11.14 2.26 -5.25
CA ASP A 31 11.92 1.95 -6.46
C ASP A 31 13.02 0.92 -6.19
N ARG A 32 13.55 0.88 -4.96
CA ARG A 32 14.58 -0.07 -4.54
C ARG A 32 14.00 -1.44 -4.17
N LEU A 33 12.77 -1.46 -3.65
CA LEU A 33 12.09 -2.67 -3.21
C LEU A 33 11.38 -3.41 -4.34
N ARG A 34 11.37 -2.86 -5.58
CA ARG A 34 10.68 -3.43 -6.75
C ARG A 34 9.26 -3.90 -6.42
N ILE A 35 8.52 -3.07 -5.69
CA ILE A 35 7.15 -3.38 -5.27
C ILE A 35 6.27 -3.47 -6.52
N SER A 36 5.68 -4.63 -6.76
CA SER A 36 4.80 -4.88 -7.92
C SER A 36 3.38 -4.37 -7.72
N VAL A 37 2.95 -4.21 -6.47
CA VAL A 37 1.57 -3.83 -6.11
C VAL A 37 1.60 -2.82 -4.96
N ASN A 38 0.97 -1.66 -5.16
CA ASN A 38 0.75 -0.67 -4.11
C ASN A 38 -0.71 -0.69 -3.65
N ILE A 39 -0.92 -0.94 -2.36
CA ILE A 39 -2.26 -0.94 -1.73
C ILE A 39 -2.38 0.33 -0.88
N ASP A 40 -3.23 1.26 -1.30
CA ASP A 40 -3.47 2.54 -0.61
C ASP A 40 -4.84 2.51 0.11
N PRO A 41 -4.87 2.50 1.45
CA PRO A 41 -6.12 2.42 2.21
C PRO A 41 -7.02 3.64 2.01
N ASP A 42 -6.47 4.84 1.74
CA ASP A 42 -7.27 6.03 1.48
C ASP A 42 -7.96 5.93 0.11
N ALA A 43 -7.27 5.36 -0.89
CA ALA A 43 -7.85 5.07 -2.20
C ALA A 43 -8.93 3.98 -2.11
N LEU A 44 -8.70 2.94 -1.31
CA LEU A 44 -9.69 1.91 -1.04
C LEU A 44 -10.92 2.47 -0.33
N ALA A 45 -10.74 3.30 0.70
CA ALA A 45 -11.83 3.95 1.42
C ALA A 45 -12.67 4.81 0.47
N ARG A 46 -12.04 5.63 -0.39
CA ARG A 46 -12.77 6.38 -1.43
C ARG A 46 -13.57 5.47 -2.36
N GLY A 47 -12.98 4.35 -2.80
CA GLY A 47 -13.65 3.35 -3.62
C GLY A 47 -14.87 2.72 -2.94
N LEU A 48 -14.75 2.39 -1.66
CA LEU A 48 -15.84 1.84 -0.84
C LEU A 48 -16.92 2.87 -0.51
N HIS A 49 -16.56 4.15 -0.36
CA HIS A 49 -17.52 5.24 -0.10
C HIS A 49 -18.47 5.52 -1.28
N PHE A 50 -18.13 5.12 -2.52
CA PHE A 50 -19.08 5.17 -3.63
C PHE A 50 -20.29 4.25 -3.46
N VAL A 51 -20.21 3.27 -2.56
CA VAL A 51 -21.29 2.30 -2.35
C VAL A 51 -22.43 2.89 -1.49
N HIS A 52 -22.19 3.96 -0.72
CA HIS A 52 -23.22 4.57 0.14
C HIS A 52 -23.13 6.12 0.16
N PRO A 53 -23.51 6.82 -0.93
CA PRO A 53 -23.54 8.28 -0.97
C PRO A 53 -24.58 8.90 0.01
N ASP A 54 -25.61 8.15 0.37
CA ASP A 54 -26.78 8.65 1.12
C ASP A 54 -26.61 8.64 2.65
N GLU A 55 -25.51 8.10 3.19
CA GLU A 55 -25.23 8.08 4.64
C GLU A 55 -24.53 9.37 5.15
N MET A 56 -24.38 10.38 4.30
CA MET A 56 -23.91 11.74 4.66
C MET A 56 -25.07 12.71 4.94
N ARG A 57 -26.02 12.32 5.80
CA ARG A 57 -27.01 13.24 6.40
C ARG A 57 -26.94 13.24 7.91
#